data_AF-A0A847FU08-F1
#
_entry.id   AF-A0A847FU08-F1
#
_cell.length_a   1.000
_cell.length_b   1.000
_cell.length_c   1.000
_cell.angle_alpha   90.00
_cell.angle_beta   90.00
_cell.angle_gamma   90.00
#
_symmetry.space_group_name_H-M   'P 1'
#
loop_
_entity.id
_entity.type
_entity.pdbx_description
1 polymer ?
#
loop_
_entity_poly.entity_id
_entity_poly.type
_entity_poly.pdbx_seq_one_letter_code
_entity_poly.pdbx_strand_id
1 'polypeptide(L)' 'MKAFWERLGAPGRIGLVVGLIGALLTVAGLVAGNLAPLTARSLLLGILLGGGSWGVVSWAIASAAANAMADGEE' A
#
# COMPACT_ATOMS: atom_id res chain seq x y z
N MET A 1 16.14 3.31 -9.97
CA MET A 1 15.25 3.61 -8.82
C MET A 1 14.70 5.05 -8.86
N LYS A 2 15.51 6.10 -8.98
CA LYS A 2 15.04 7.51 -9.04
C LYS A 2 13.98 7.80 -10.13
N ALA A 3 14.20 7.33 -11.36
CA ALA A 3 13.26 7.57 -12.47
C ALA A 3 11.86 6.95 -12.27
N PHE A 4 11.76 5.82 -11.55
CA PHE A 4 10.47 5.20 -11.21
C PHE A 4 9.75 5.98 -10.10
N TRP A 5 10.52 6.53 -9.16
CA TRP A 5 10.04 7.42 -8.09
C TRP A 5 9.58 8.80 -8.56
N GLU A 6 10.14 9.30 -9.66
CA GLU A 6 9.66 10.53 -10.31
C GLU A 6 8.39 10.27 -11.12
N ARG A 7 8.27 9.10 -11.77
CA ARG A 7 7.05 8.72 -12.52
C ARG A 7 5.83 8.39 -11.65
N LEU A 8 6.01 7.94 -10.40
CA LEU A 8 4.87 7.61 -9.53
C LEU A 8 4.09 8.84 -9.03
N GLY A 9 4.61 10.06 -9.17
CA GLY A 9 4.00 11.27 -8.61
C GLY A 9 3.88 11.23 -7.07
N ALA A 10 3.30 12.28 -6.48
CA ALA A 10 3.01 12.30 -5.04
C ALA A 10 2.02 11.20 -4.60
N PRO A 11 0.91 10.94 -5.33
CA PRO A 11 -0.05 9.91 -4.94
C PRO A 11 0.53 8.49 -4.95
N GLY A 12 1.36 8.17 -5.94
CA GLY A 12 1.99 6.85 -6.04
C GLY A 12 2.94 6.55 -4.88
N ARG A 13 3.66 7.56 -4.38
CA ARG A 13 4.53 7.40 -3.21
C ARG A 13 3.74 7.06 -1.95
N ILE A 14 2.59 7.72 -1.76
CA ILE A 14 1.69 7.45 -0.62
C ILE A 14 1.17 6.01 -0.70
N GLY A 15 0.69 5.60 -1.86
CA GLY A 15 0.25 4.23 -2.13
C GLY A 15 1.32 3.19 -1.77
N LEU A 16 2.55 3.41 -2.22
CA LEU A 16 3.66 2.50 -1.96
C LEU A 16 3.98 2.41 -0.45
N VAL A 17 4.10 3.54 0.25
CA VAL A 17 4.46 3.58 1.67
C VAL A 17 3.40 2.91 2.53
N VAL A 18 2.13 3.25 2.32
CA VAL A 18 1.02 2.68 3.09
C VAL A 18 0.86 1.18 2.77
N GLY A 19 1.02 0.79 1.51
CA GLY A 19 1.02 -0.63 1.13
C GLY A 19 2.16 -1.42 1.80
N LEU A 20 3.35 -0.83 1.92
CA LEU A 20 4.48 -1.45 2.62
C LEU A 20 4.22 -1.59 4.12
N ILE A 21 3.63 -0.58 4.75
CA ILE A 21 3.21 -0.64 6.15
C ILE A 21 2.15 -1.73 6.35
N GLY A 22 1.14 -1.80 5.47
CA GLY A 22 0.10 -2.84 5.50
C GLY A 22 0.67 -4.25 5.32
N ALA A 23 1.67 -4.41 4.45
CA ALA A 23 2.40 -5.68 4.29
C ALA A 23 3.12 -6.07 5.58
N LEU A 24 3.86 -5.16 6.19
CA LEU A 24 4.60 -5.41 7.44
C LEU A 24 3.65 -5.76 8.60
N LEU A 25 2.54 -5.03 8.74
CA LEU A 25 1.52 -5.35 9.75
C LEU A 25 0.90 -6.73 9.52
N THR A 26 0.69 -7.13 8.26
CA THR A 26 0.16 -8.46 7.95
C THR A 26 1.13 -9.56 8.33
N VAL A 27 2.43 -9.37 8.07
CA VAL A 27 3.47 -10.31 8.53
C VAL A 27 3.49 -10.38 10.06
N ALA A 28 3.45 -9.23 10.74
CA ALA A 28 3.41 -9.19 12.20
C ALA A 28 2.18 -9.91 12.76
N GLY A 29 1.00 -9.71 12.16
CA GLY A 29 -0.24 -10.38 12.56
C GLY A 29 -0.18 -11.90 12.37
N LEU A 30 0.34 -12.37 11.23
CA LEU A 30 0.50 -13.80 10.96
C LEU A 30 1.46 -14.47 11.95
N VAL A 31 2.58 -13.81 12.28
CA VAL A 31 3.57 -14.32 13.24
C VAL A 31 3.02 -14.29 14.67
N ALA A 32 2.35 -13.20 15.07
CA ALA A 32 1.88 -13.03 16.45
C ALA A 32 0.61 -13.83 16.76
N GLY A 33 -0.32 -13.95 15.81
CA GLY A 33 -1.64 -14.51 16.07
C GLY A 33 -1.82 -15.98 15.69
N ASN A 34 -0.81 -16.64 15.11
CA ASN A 34 -0.90 -18.03 14.64
C ASN A 34 -2.17 -18.30 13.79
N LEU A 35 -2.64 -17.28 13.04
CA LEU A 35 -3.96 -17.29 12.36
C LEU A 35 -4.05 -18.32 11.23
N ALA A 36 -2.91 -18.78 10.71
CA ALA A 36 -2.82 -19.78 9.66
C ALA A 36 -1.48 -20.51 9.76
N PRO A 37 -1.36 -21.74 9.20
CA PRO A 37 -0.08 -22.38 9.00
C PRO A 37 0.86 -21.43 8.25
N LEU A 38 1.99 -21.08 8.86
CA LEU A 38 3.01 -20.21 8.27
C LEU A 38 3.71 -20.96 7.12
N THR A 39 3.08 -20.92 5.95
CA THR A 39 3.62 -21.42 4.70
C THR A 39 4.02 -20.24 3.84
N ALA A 40 5.00 -20.40 2.96
CA ALA A 40 5.40 -19.35 2.03
C ALA A 40 4.22 -18.82 1.21
N ARG A 41 3.26 -19.69 0.86
CA ARG A 41 2.04 -19.34 0.13
C ARG A 41 1.09 -18.45 0.94
N SER A 42 0.78 -18.81 2.19
CA SER A 42 -0.12 -18.02 3.04
C SER A 42 0.49 -16.66 3.39
N LEU A 43 1.81 -16.62 3.60
CA LEU A 43 2.54 -15.37 3.81
C LEU A 43 2.47 -14.45 2.57
N LEU A 44 2.77 -14.99 1.38
CA LEU A 44 2.69 -14.24 0.13
C LEU A 44 1.29 -13.70 -0.11
N LEU A 45 0.26 -14.54 0.04
CA LEU A 45 -1.13 -14.12 -0.14
C LEU A 45 -1.53 -13.06 0.90
N GLY A 46 -1.13 -13.22 2.16
CA GLY A 46 -1.37 -12.24 3.20
C GLY A 46 -0.75 -10.89 2.88
N ILE A 47 0.54 -10.86 2.51
CA ILE A 47 1.23 -9.63 2.10
C ILE A 47 0.57 -9.00 0.88
N LEU A 48 0.23 -9.80 -0.13
CA LEU A 48 -0.36 -9.30 -1.37
C LEU A 48 -1.75 -8.72 -1.13
N LEU A 49 -2.57 -9.39 -0.32
CA LEU A 49 -3.92 -8.92 0.02
C LEU A 49 -3.88 -7.76 0.99
N GLY A 50 -3.12 -7.86 2.09
CA GLY A 50 -3.01 -6.81 3.09
C GLY A 50 -2.30 -5.58 2.54
N GLY A 51 -1.04 -5.74 2.14
CA GLY A 51 -0.24 -4.65 1.61
C GLY A 51 -0.73 -4.12 0.26
N GLY A 52 -1.11 -5.00 -0.66
CA GLY A 52 -1.63 -4.59 -1.97
C GLY A 52 -2.94 -3.81 -1.87
N SER A 53 -3.91 -4.29 -1.08
CA SER A 53 -5.19 -3.58 -0.93
C SER A 53 -5.02 -2.21 -0.30
N TRP A 54 -4.26 -2.11 0.80
CA TRP A 54 -4.00 -0.82 1.45
C TRP A 54 -3.20 0.14 0.56
N GLY A 55 -2.28 -0.37 -0.26
CA GLY A 55 -1.53 0.44 -1.21
C GLY A 55 -2.40 1.02 -2.33
N VAL A 56 -3.31 0.22 -2.91
CA VAL A 56 -4.23 0.71 -3.95
C VAL A 56 -5.24 1.70 -3.37
N VAL A 57 -5.81 1.40 -2.20
CA VAL A 57 -6.78 2.29 -1.54
C VAL A 57 -6.15 3.66 -1.22
N SER A 58 -4.97 3.67 -0.62
CA SER A 58 -4.29 4.92 -0.27
C SER A 58 -3.82 5.70 -1.50
N TRP A 59 -3.38 5.02 -2.57
CA TRP A 59 -3.09 5.66 -3.85
C TRP A 59 -4.33 6.36 -4.44
N ALA A 60 -5.49 5.68 -4.43
CA ALA A 60 -6.73 6.23 -4.95
C ALA A 60 -7.18 7.46 -4.17
N ILE A 61 -7.13 7.40 -2.83
CA ILE A 61 -7.47 8.52 -1.95
C ILE A 61 -6.53 9.70 -2.21
N ALA A 62 -5.21 9.46 -2.25
CA ALA A 62 -4.23 10.51 -2.50
C ALA A 62 -4.40 11.14 -3.90
N SER A 63 -4.77 10.34 -4.89
CA SER A 63 -5.02 10.83 -6.26
C SER A 63 -6.28 11.70 -6.30
N ALA A 64 -7.36 11.26 -5.65
CA ALA A 64 -8.59 12.03 -5.56
C ALA A 64 -8.38 13.36 -4.81
N ALA A 65 -7.64 13.33 -3.70
CA ALA A 65 -7.30 14.54 -2.96
C ALA A 65 -6.43 15.50 -3.80
N ALA A 66 -5.44 14.99 -4.52
CA ALA A 66 -4.60 15.79 -5.41
C ALA A 66 -5.42 16.46 -6.52
N ASN A 67 -6.38 15.74 -7.11
CA ASN A 67 -7.28 16.31 -8.11
C ASN A 67 -8.19 17.40 -7.51
N ALA A 68 -8.81 17.13 -6.36
CA ALA A 68 -9.69 18.08 -5.69
C ALA A 68 -8.97 19.38 -5.27
N MET A 69 -7.69 19.29 -4.89
CA MET A 69 -6.88 20.47 -4.58
C MET A 69 -6.55 21.28 -5.84
N ALA A 70 -6.27 20.62 -6.97
CA ALA A 70 -6.00 21.30 -8.23
C ALA A 70 -7.25 22.00 -8.79
N ASP A 71 -8.43 21.38 -8.67
CA ASP A 71 -9.70 21.95 -9.14
C ASP A 71 -10.19 23.14 -8.27
N GLY A 72 -9.71 23.27 -7.04
CA GLY A 72 -10.10 24.32 -6.09
C GLY A 72 -9.30 25.62 -6.20
N GLU A 73 -8.27 25.67 -7.05
CA GLU A 73 -7.42 26.85 -7.29
C GLU A 73 -7.83 27.66 -8.54
N GLU A 74 -8.90 27.25 -9.24
CA GLU A 74 -9.51 27.99 -10.39
C GLU A 74 -10.65 28.95 -9.98
#